data_AF-A0AAV2TEU1-F1
#
_entry.id   AF-A0AAV2TEU1-F1
#
_cell.length_a   1.000
_cell.length_b   1.000
_cell.length_c   1.000
_cell.angle_alpha   90.00
_cell.angle_beta   90.00
_cell.angle_gamma   90.00
#
_symmetry.space_group_name_H-M   'P 1'
#
loop_
_entity.id
_entity.type
_entity.pdbx_description
1 polymer ?
#
loop_
_entity_poly.entity_id
_entity_poly.type
_entity_poly.pdbx_seq_one_letter_code
_entity_poly.pdbx_strand_id
1 'polypeptide(L)'
;MSKLMDVQSHMKEKNVNIKHFGPDMRERLSTNLEGLLTSLRQFSLSKASKNVHRIVLNCLCSQLWGYSSNAHDFNQTVLKFFAVLRLLVQGTLGIVLITLPELDPGLLSRVRHYGDYVFTVHGFDGISSMNPLYEEYNGLLDVIQLPWLGGSLDLVARPATSQWAFKVKRRQFLVEHLHLPPCLSDTASRSTMPESILSGSQPKLSEKPADF
;
A
#
# COMPACT_ATOMS: atom_id res chain seq x y z
N MET A 1 32.76 -9.99 5.67
CA MET A 1 32.59 -9.05 4.54
C MET A 1 31.50 -9.56 3.61
N SER A 2 30.37 -8.86 3.52
CA SER A 2 29.24 -9.21 2.65
C SER A 2 29.60 -8.87 1.21
N LYS A 3 29.67 -9.86 0.31
CA LYS A 3 29.65 -9.59 -1.13
C LYS A 3 28.35 -8.84 -1.41
N LEU A 4 28.43 -7.52 -1.61
CA LEU A 4 27.36 -6.71 -2.19
C LEU A 4 26.91 -7.48 -3.43
N MET A 5 25.62 -7.83 -3.51
CA MET A 5 25.08 -8.40 -4.73
C MET A 5 25.39 -7.40 -5.84
N ASP A 6 26.27 -7.78 -6.76
CA ASP A 6 26.56 -6.97 -7.92
C ASP A 6 25.36 -7.10 -8.87
N VAL A 7 24.37 -6.25 -8.60
CA VAL A 7 23.10 -6.18 -9.32
C VAL A 7 23.35 -6.04 -10.82
N GLN A 8 24.41 -5.34 -11.23
CA GLN A 8 24.79 -5.13 -12.63
C GLN A 8 25.23 -6.44 -13.32
N SER A 9 25.97 -7.31 -12.62
CA SER A 9 26.42 -8.59 -13.17
C SER A 9 25.26 -9.58 -13.38
N HIS A 10 24.32 -9.64 -12.43
CA HIS A 10 23.15 -10.52 -12.54
C HIS A 10 22.12 -10.01 -13.57
N MET A 11 22.16 -8.70 -13.89
CA MET A 11 21.30 -8.06 -14.89
C MET A 11 21.71 -8.35 -16.33
N LYS A 12 23.02 -8.39 -16.62
CA LYS A 12 23.54 -8.78 -17.95
C LYS A 12 23.20 -10.23 -18.30
N GLU A 13 23.15 -11.11 -17.31
CA GLU A 13 22.85 -12.53 -17.46
C GLU A 13 21.42 -12.81 -17.97
N LYS A 14 20.46 -11.90 -17.74
CA LYS A 14 19.04 -12.09 -18.10
C LYS A 14 18.58 -11.36 -19.37
N ASN A 15 19.50 -10.73 -20.11
CA ASN A 15 19.21 -10.01 -21.37
C ASN A 15 18.05 -9.01 -21.26
N VAL A 16 17.94 -8.31 -20.11
CA VAL A 16 16.87 -7.35 -19.83
C VAL A 16 17.27 -5.97 -20.35
N ASN A 17 16.43 -5.34 -21.18
CA ASN A 17 16.62 -3.96 -21.59
C ASN A 17 16.21 -3.02 -20.45
N ILE A 18 17.19 -2.35 -19.83
CA ILE A 18 16.96 -1.39 -18.74
C ILE A 18 17.15 0.01 -19.29
N LYS A 19 16.21 0.90 -18.98
CA LYS A 19 16.31 2.32 -19.28
C LYS A 19 16.02 3.11 -18.02
N HIS A 20 16.80 4.16 -17.81
CA HIS A 20 16.70 5.01 -16.64
C HIS A 20 16.13 6.36 -17.06
N PHE A 21 15.24 6.89 -16.23
CA PHE A 21 14.76 8.27 -16.30
C PHE A 21 15.22 8.96 -15.02
N GLY A 22 15.98 10.04 -15.16
CA GLY A 22 16.44 10.85 -14.04
C GLY A 22 15.71 12.20 -14.05
N PRO A 23 14.83 12.49 -13.08
CA PRO A 23 14.27 13.83 -12.96
C PRO A 23 15.35 14.83 -12.56
N ASP A 24 15.22 16.09 -13.00
CA ASP A 24 16.07 17.19 -12.54
C ASP A 24 15.36 17.98 -11.43
N MET A 25 15.92 17.97 -10.22
CA MET A 25 15.37 18.73 -9.09
C MET A 25 15.34 20.25 -9.32
N ARG A 26 16.14 20.76 -10.25
CA ARG A 26 16.20 22.17 -10.64
C ARG A 26 15.13 22.57 -11.65
N GLU A 27 14.42 21.59 -12.20
CA GLU A 27 13.31 21.80 -13.14
C GLU A 27 11.96 21.78 -12.43
N ARG A 28 10.92 22.24 -13.14
CA ARG A 28 9.55 22.14 -12.63
C ARG A 28 9.10 20.68 -12.59
N LEU A 29 8.31 20.34 -11.57
CA LEU A 29 7.68 19.03 -11.44
C LEU A 29 6.90 18.66 -12.71
N SER A 30 6.14 19.60 -13.28
CA SER A 30 5.40 19.39 -14.52
C SER A 30 6.30 19.02 -15.69
N THR A 31 7.43 19.71 -15.88
CA THR A 31 8.42 19.41 -16.92
C THR A 31 8.95 17.97 -16.78
N ASN A 32 9.36 17.58 -15.58
CA ASN A 32 9.88 16.23 -15.32
C ASN A 32 8.82 15.16 -15.58
N LEU A 33 7.59 15.37 -15.11
CA LEU A 33 6.50 14.41 -15.31
C LEU A 33 6.07 14.31 -16.78
N GLU A 34 6.06 15.41 -17.53
CA GLU A 34 5.78 15.40 -18.98
C GLU A 34 6.90 14.72 -19.77
N GLY A 35 8.17 14.94 -19.40
CA GLY A 35 9.31 14.22 -19.96
C GLY A 35 9.24 12.71 -19.70
N LEU A 36 8.84 12.31 -18.50
CA LEU A 36 8.61 10.91 -18.16
C LEU A 36 7.49 10.31 -19.02
N LEU A 37 6.32 10.97 -19.10
CA LEU A 37 5.20 10.50 -19.92
C LEU A 37 5.59 10.36 -21.39
N THR A 38 6.38 11.29 -21.92
CA THR A 38 6.90 11.24 -23.30
C THR A 38 7.80 10.02 -23.49
N SER A 39 8.70 9.76 -22.55
CA SER A 39 9.56 8.58 -22.56
C SER A 39 8.73 7.29 -22.51
N LEU A 40 7.73 7.22 -21.63
CA LEU A 40 6.82 6.08 -21.51
C LEU A 40 6.00 5.83 -22.78
N ARG A 41 5.55 6.88 -23.48
CA ARG A 41 4.85 6.74 -24.77
C ARG A 41 5.75 6.14 -25.83
N GLN A 42 7.03 6.52 -25.89
CA GLN A 42 7.97 5.93 -26.83
C GLN A 42 8.15 4.42 -26.59
N PHE A 43 8.10 3.98 -25.32
CA PHE A 43 8.11 2.55 -24.98
C PHE A 43 6.81 1.85 -25.35
N SER A 44 5.68 2.42 -24.95
CA SER A 44 4.36 1.80 -25.13
C SER A 44 3.88 1.78 -26.58
N LEU A 45 4.32 2.72 -27.42
CA LEU A 45 4.00 2.76 -28.85
C LEU A 45 4.80 1.73 -29.67
N SER A 46 5.76 1.04 -29.07
CA SER A 46 6.35 -0.16 -29.67
C SER A 46 5.36 -1.34 -29.59
N LYS A 47 4.21 -1.22 -30.27
CA LYS A 47 3.13 -2.22 -30.36
C LYS A 47 3.59 -3.61 -30.84
N ALA A 48 4.85 -3.75 -31.27
CA ALA A 48 5.48 -5.00 -31.67
C ALA A 48 6.06 -5.82 -30.49
N SER A 49 6.19 -5.23 -29.30
CA SER A 49 6.75 -5.87 -28.12
C SER A 49 5.71 -6.78 -27.45
N LYS A 50 5.89 -8.10 -27.50
CA LYS A 50 5.14 -9.07 -26.68
C LYS A 50 5.65 -9.13 -25.23
N ASN A 51 6.59 -8.26 -24.86
CA ASN A 51 7.27 -8.32 -23.57
C ASN A 51 6.47 -7.58 -22.50
N VAL A 52 6.58 -8.06 -21.25
CA VAL A 52 6.04 -7.37 -20.08
C VAL A 52 6.96 -6.21 -19.70
N HIS A 53 6.42 -5.00 -19.66
CA HIS A 53 7.16 -3.81 -19.26
C HIS A 53 6.99 -3.57 -17.76
N ARG A 54 8.09 -3.56 -17.00
CA ARG A 54 8.09 -3.28 -15.56
C ARG A 54 8.67 -1.89 -15.32
N ILE A 55 7.84 -0.97 -14.89
CA ILE A 55 8.19 0.42 -14.62
C ILE A 55 8.23 0.62 -13.11
N VAL A 56 9.31 1.19 -12.60
CA VAL A 56 9.47 1.49 -11.17
C VAL A 56 9.73 2.98 -11.02
N LEU A 57 8.80 3.67 -10.36
CA LEU A 57 8.89 5.10 -10.06
C LEU A 57 9.14 5.26 -8.56
N ASN A 58 10.39 5.61 -8.21
CA ASN A 58 10.80 5.74 -6.82
C ASN A 58 10.60 7.16 -6.31
N CYS A 59 10.02 7.29 -5.12
CA CYS A 59 9.82 8.56 -4.41
C CYS A 59 9.19 9.63 -5.32
N LEU A 60 8.22 9.25 -6.15
CA LEU A 60 7.53 10.14 -7.07
C LEU A 60 6.87 11.29 -6.26
N CYS A 61 6.86 12.50 -6.82
CA CYS A 61 6.34 13.71 -6.16
C CYS A 61 7.16 14.22 -4.96
N SER A 62 8.31 13.63 -4.64
CA SER A 62 9.27 14.24 -3.71
C SER A 62 9.99 15.44 -4.34
N GLN A 63 10.74 16.21 -3.55
CA GLN A 63 11.52 17.34 -4.06
C GLN A 63 12.58 16.93 -5.11
N LEU A 64 12.95 15.65 -5.18
CA LEU A 64 13.84 15.12 -6.22
C LEU A 64 13.21 15.18 -7.62
N TRP A 65 11.88 15.26 -7.70
CA TRP A 65 11.14 15.34 -8.95
C TRP A 65 10.94 16.77 -9.47
N GLY A 66 11.56 17.76 -8.82
CA GLY A 66 11.45 19.17 -9.18
C GLY A 66 10.53 19.95 -8.25
N TYR A 67 10.39 21.23 -8.54
CA TYR A 67 9.61 22.17 -7.73
C TYR A 67 8.25 22.50 -8.39
N SER A 68 7.29 22.94 -7.57
CA SER A 68 6.01 23.48 -8.01
C SER A 68 5.86 24.91 -7.50
N SER A 69 5.08 25.73 -8.20
CA SER A 69 4.95 27.15 -7.84
C SER A 69 4.16 27.34 -6.55
N ASN A 70 3.19 26.47 -6.30
CA ASN A 70 2.35 26.44 -5.10
C ASN A 70 1.67 25.07 -4.96
N ALA A 71 0.95 24.86 -3.85
CA ALA A 71 0.26 23.60 -3.56
C ALA A 71 -0.85 23.27 -4.59
N HIS A 72 -1.51 24.27 -5.16
CA HIS A 72 -2.55 24.06 -6.16
C HIS A 72 -1.97 23.52 -7.48
N ASP A 73 -0.90 24.15 -7.96
CA ASP A 73 -0.11 23.74 -9.13
C ASP A 73 0.46 22.32 -8.94
N PHE A 74 0.99 22.03 -7.76
CA PHE A 74 1.45 20.67 -7.39
C PHE A 74 0.31 19.65 -7.49
N ASN A 75 -0.83 19.89 -6.82
CA ASN A 75 -1.96 18.97 -6.81
C ASN A 75 -2.52 18.72 -8.22
N GLN A 76 -2.71 19.78 -9.02
CA GLN A 76 -3.18 19.65 -10.40
C GLN A 76 -2.20 18.84 -11.26
N THR A 77 -0.90 19.15 -11.16
CA THR A 77 0.16 18.48 -11.91
C THR A 77 0.22 16.99 -11.59
N VAL A 78 0.18 16.64 -10.30
CA VAL A 78 0.20 15.24 -9.84
C VAL A 78 -1.03 14.48 -10.36
N LEU A 79 -2.22 15.04 -10.20
CA LEU A 79 -3.45 14.35 -10.62
C LEU A 79 -3.54 14.19 -12.14
N LYS A 80 -3.14 15.23 -12.90
CA LYS A 80 -3.02 15.15 -14.37
C LYS A 80 -2.06 14.02 -14.76
N PHE A 81 -0.90 13.94 -14.11
CA PHE A 81 0.07 12.89 -14.38
C PHE A 81 -0.50 11.50 -14.13
N PHE A 82 -1.10 11.25 -12.96
CA PHE A 82 -1.68 9.94 -12.62
C PHE A 82 -2.82 9.54 -13.57
N ALA A 83 -3.68 10.49 -13.95
CA ALA A 83 -4.74 10.24 -14.93
C ALA A 83 -4.17 9.81 -16.30
N VAL A 84 -3.17 10.54 -16.80
CA VAL A 84 -2.54 10.22 -18.10
C VAL A 84 -1.74 8.92 -18.03
N LEU A 85 -1.04 8.66 -16.92
CA LEU A 85 -0.31 7.42 -16.70
C LEU A 85 -1.26 6.22 -16.70
N ARG A 86 -2.41 6.33 -16.01
CA ARG A 86 -3.42 5.27 -15.99
C ARG A 86 -3.91 4.94 -17.39
N LEU A 87 -4.23 5.95 -18.20
CA LEU A 87 -4.68 5.77 -19.59
C LEU A 87 -3.58 5.17 -20.48
N LEU A 88 -2.32 5.55 -20.24
CA LEU A 88 -1.18 5.05 -21.03
C LEU A 88 -0.92 3.57 -20.78
N VAL A 89 -1.08 3.12 -19.53
CA VAL A 89 -0.79 1.74 -19.13
C VAL A 89 -2.00 0.83 -19.34
N GLN A 90 -3.22 1.38 -19.32
CA GLN A 90 -4.45 0.61 -19.49
C GLN A 90 -4.46 -0.17 -20.81
N GLY A 91 -4.69 -1.48 -20.73
CA GLY A 91 -4.73 -2.36 -21.90
C GLY A 91 -3.36 -2.71 -22.50
N THR A 92 -2.27 -2.40 -21.79
CA THR A 92 -0.90 -2.79 -22.17
C THR A 92 -0.39 -3.93 -21.27
N LEU A 93 0.70 -4.59 -21.66
CA LEU A 93 1.45 -5.52 -20.79
C LEU A 93 2.42 -4.76 -19.85
N GLY A 94 2.00 -3.60 -19.35
CA GLY A 94 2.77 -2.73 -18.47
C GLY A 94 2.36 -2.91 -17.00
N ILE A 95 3.35 -3.01 -16.12
CA ILE A 95 3.18 -2.98 -14.66
C ILE A 95 3.95 -1.79 -14.13
N VAL A 96 3.30 -0.93 -13.34
CA VAL A 96 3.93 0.23 -12.72
C VAL A 96 3.91 0.10 -11.20
N LEU A 97 5.09 0.07 -10.60
CA LEU A 97 5.27 0.20 -9.16
C LEU A 97 5.65 1.65 -8.85
N ILE A 98 4.87 2.31 -8.00
CA ILE A 98 5.09 3.70 -7.61
C ILE A 98 5.25 3.74 -6.09
N THR A 99 6.34 4.36 -5.62
CA THR A 99 6.48 4.73 -4.21
C THR A 99 6.34 6.25 -4.08
N LEU A 100 5.56 6.68 -3.09
CA LEU A 100 5.25 8.08 -2.83
C LEU A 100 5.76 8.47 -1.44
N PRO A 101 6.20 9.73 -1.23
CA PRO A 101 6.33 10.28 0.10
C PRO A 101 4.96 10.47 0.75
N GLU A 102 4.93 10.92 2.00
CA GLU A 102 3.69 11.37 2.62
C GLU A 102 3.14 12.59 1.86
N LEU A 103 1.91 12.46 1.38
CA LEU A 103 1.18 13.51 0.66
C LEU A 103 0.05 14.04 1.53
N ASP A 104 -0.42 15.24 1.21
CA ASP A 104 -1.66 15.77 1.78
C ASP A 104 -2.79 14.71 1.67
N PRO A 105 -3.55 14.45 2.76
CA PRO A 105 -4.56 13.39 2.76
C PRO A 105 -5.62 13.52 1.66
N GLY A 106 -6.00 14.76 1.32
CA GLY A 106 -6.95 15.03 0.24
C GLY A 106 -6.38 14.68 -1.14
N LEU A 107 -5.12 15.04 -1.40
CA LEU A 107 -4.43 14.63 -2.62
C LEU A 107 -4.25 13.10 -2.67
N LEU A 108 -3.77 12.49 -1.58
CA LEU A 108 -3.50 11.06 -1.50
C LEU A 108 -4.76 10.25 -1.78
N SER A 109 -5.89 10.62 -1.17
CA SER A 109 -7.19 9.99 -1.42
C SER A 109 -7.53 9.97 -2.91
N ARG A 110 -7.33 11.09 -3.62
CA ARG A 110 -7.60 11.19 -5.06
C ARG A 110 -6.60 10.40 -5.91
N VAL A 111 -5.31 10.44 -5.56
CA VAL A 111 -4.26 9.68 -6.27
C VAL A 111 -4.52 8.17 -6.20
N ARG A 112 -4.98 7.66 -5.05
CA ARG A 112 -5.29 6.22 -4.85
C ARG A 112 -6.29 5.67 -5.88
N HIS A 113 -7.25 6.48 -6.33
CA HIS A 113 -8.24 6.07 -7.33
C HIS A 113 -7.65 5.73 -8.71
N TYR A 114 -6.39 6.13 -8.98
CA TYR A 114 -5.69 5.77 -10.22
C TYR A 114 -4.85 4.49 -10.09
N GLY A 115 -4.63 3.99 -8.87
CA GLY A 115 -3.92 2.73 -8.63
C GLY A 115 -4.86 1.54 -8.66
N ASP A 116 -4.39 0.40 -9.16
CA ASP A 116 -5.15 -0.86 -9.05
C ASP A 116 -4.96 -1.50 -7.66
N TYR A 117 -3.71 -1.49 -7.18
CA TYR A 117 -3.31 -1.93 -5.84
C TYR A 117 -2.77 -0.75 -5.04
N VAL A 118 -3.21 -0.59 -3.80
CA VAL A 118 -2.72 0.46 -2.90
C VAL A 118 -2.36 -0.16 -1.57
N PHE A 119 -1.13 0.08 -1.13
CA PHE A 119 -0.62 -0.32 0.17
C PHE A 119 -0.10 0.90 0.91
N THR A 120 -0.20 0.90 2.23
CA THR A 120 0.50 1.85 3.08
C THR A 120 1.53 1.11 3.91
N VAL A 121 2.73 1.68 4.04
CA VAL A 121 3.82 1.10 4.85
C VAL A 121 4.10 2.08 5.97
N HIS A 122 3.94 1.63 7.20
CA HIS A 122 4.17 2.39 8.41
C HIS A 122 5.34 1.79 9.17
N GLY A 123 6.49 2.47 9.20
CA GLY A 123 7.60 2.06 10.05
C GLY A 123 7.30 2.38 11.51
N PHE A 124 7.66 1.48 12.43
CA PHE A 124 7.60 1.81 13.85
C PHE A 124 8.76 2.73 14.23
N ASP A 125 8.41 3.75 15.00
CA ASP A 125 9.32 4.62 15.72
C ASP A 125 9.47 4.14 17.19
N GLY A 126 10.31 4.82 17.97
CA GLY A 126 10.60 4.44 19.36
C GLY A 126 9.37 4.41 20.30
N ILE A 127 8.23 4.97 19.90
CA ILE A 127 7.01 5.01 20.73
C ILE A 127 6.06 3.87 20.33
N SER A 128 5.84 3.68 19.03
CA SER A 128 5.00 2.60 18.50
C SER A 128 5.61 1.21 18.74
N SER A 129 6.93 1.12 18.88
CA SER A 129 7.64 -0.11 19.28
C SER A 129 7.50 -0.49 20.76
N MET A 130 6.89 0.33 21.62
CA MET A 130 6.72 0.01 23.05
C MET A 130 5.64 -1.05 23.32
N ASN A 131 4.77 -1.36 22.35
CA ASN A 131 3.81 -2.44 22.50
C ASN A 131 4.53 -3.79 22.32
N PRO A 132 4.47 -4.70 23.32
CA PRO A 132 5.11 -6.04 23.21
C PRO A 132 4.64 -6.84 21.99
N LEU A 133 3.43 -6.59 21.48
CA LEU A 133 2.91 -7.18 20.24
C LEU A 133 3.78 -6.89 19.02
N TYR A 134 4.50 -5.77 19.03
CA TYR A 134 5.26 -5.23 17.91
C TYR A 134 6.78 -5.37 18.08
N GLU A 135 7.25 -5.96 19.18
CA GLU A 135 8.67 -6.00 19.57
C GLU A 135 9.57 -6.59 18.47
N GLU A 136 9.10 -7.62 17.78
CA GLU A 136 9.87 -8.30 16.74
C GLU A 136 9.68 -7.71 15.32
N TYR A 137 8.84 -6.68 15.16
CA TYR A 137 8.48 -6.11 13.86
C TYR A 137 9.08 -4.71 13.65
N ASN A 138 9.34 -4.38 12.38
CA ASN A 138 9.83 -3.05 12.00
C ASN A 138 8.71 -2.09 11.60
N GLY A 139 7.49 -2.58 11.43
CA GLY A 139 6.34 -1.78 11.05
C GLY A 139 5.16 -2.59 10.55
N LEU A 140 4.16 -1.87 10.04
CA LEU A 140 2.93 -2.42 9.48
C LEU A 140 2.84 -2.14 7.97
N LEU A 141 2.20 -3.06 7.27
CA LEU A 141 1.81 -2.94 5.87
C LEU A 141 0.29 -3.13 5.79
N ASP A 142 -0.40 -2.07 5.42
CA ASP A 142 -1.85 -2.05 5.27
C ASP A 142 -2.24 -2.16 3.79
N VAL A 143 -3.12 -3.11 3.49
CA VAL A 143 -3.78 -3.25 2.20
C VAL A 143 -4.96 -2.29 2.16
N ILE A 144 -4.82 -1.20 1.42
CA ILE A 144 -5.86 -0.16 1.29
C ILE A 144 -6.82 -0.49 0.16
N GLN A 145 -6.29 -1.00 -0.97
CA GLN A 145 -7.09 -1.29 -2.15
C GLN A 145 -6.52 -2.49 -2.91
N LEU A 146 -7.42 -3.38 -3.33
CA LEU A 146 -7.16 -4.46 -4.27
C LEU A 146 -8.12 -4.31 -5.47
N PRO A 147 -7.70 -4.69 -6.68
CA PRO A 147 -8.57 -4.58 -7.85
C PRO A 147 -9.65 -5.66 -7.85
N TRP A 148 -10.75 -5.34 -8.52
CA TRP A 148 -11.82 -6.28 -8.85
C TRP A 148 -11.45 -7.09 -10.09
N LEU A 149 -11.85 -8.36 -10.13
CA LEU A 149 -11.74 -9.18 -11.33
C LEU A 149 -12.84 -8.76 -12.31
N GLY A 150 -12.46 -8.28 -13.50
CA GLY A 150 -13.41 -7.79 -14.49
C GLY A 150 -14.52 -8.80 -14.79
N GLY A 151 -15.78 -8.39 -14.59
CA GLY A 151 -16.97 -9.21 -14.87
C GLY A 151 -17.59 -9.90 -13.65
N SER A 152 -16.91 -9.93 -12.49
CA SER A 152 -17.51 -10.35 -11.21
C SER A 152 -17.43 -9.21 -10.19
N LEU A 153 -18.31 -9.24 -9.19
CA LEU A 153 -18.21 -8.41 -7.98
C LEU A 153 -17.22 -9.02 -6.97
N ASP A 154 -16.26 -9.81 -7.43
CA ASP A 154 -15.24 -10.45 -6.61
C ASP A 154 -13.89 -9.75 -6.74
N LEU A 155 -13.25 -9.53 -5.60
CA LEU A 155 -11.89 -9.01 -5.52
C LEU A 155 -10.89 -10.05 -6.05
N VAL A 156 -9.75 -9.58 -6.56
CA VAL A 156 -8.64 -10.47 -6.97
C VAL A 156 -8.14 -11.36 -5.82
N ALA A 157 -8.28 -10.89 -4.58
CA ALA A 157 -7.98 -11.65 -3.38
C ALA A 157 -8.86 -11.15 -2.21
N ARG A 158 -9.16 -12.05 -1.28
CA ARG A 158 -9.82 -11.74 -0.01
C ARG A 158 -8.87 -12.12 1.13
N PRO A 159 -7.92 -11.24 1.49
CA PRO A 159 -6.99 -11.56 2.56
C PRO A 159 -7.74 -11.68 3.89
N ALA A 160 -7.29 -12.58 4.77
CA ALA A 160 -7.89 -12.78 6.08
C ALA A 160 -7.80 -11.51 6.96
N THR A 161 -6.77 -10.69 6.73
CA THR A 161 -6.56 -9.38 7.36
C THR A 161 -6.11 -8.36 6.31
N SER A 162 -6.48 -7.10 6.49
CA SER A 162 -5.95 -5.98 5.71
C SER A 162 -4.65 -5.43 6.28
N GLN A 163 -4.30 -5.75 7.53
CA GLN A 163 -3.11 -5.25 8.21
C GLN A 163 -2.13 -6.38 8.49
N TRP A 164 -0.90 -6.19 8.04
CA TRP A 164 0.19 -7.15 8.15
C TRP A 164 1.36 -6.49 8.87
N ALA A 165 2.19 -7.27 9.55
CA ALA A 165 3.42 -6.76 10.14
C ALA A 165 4.61 -7.16 9.28
N PHE A 166 5.62 -6.29 9.18
CA PHE A 166 6.81 -6.59 8.38
C PHE A 166 8.09 -6.58 9.22
N LYS A 167 9.03 -7.44 8.82
CA LYS A 167 10.38 -7.54 9.37
C LYS A 167 11.39 -7.32 8.25
N VAL A 168 12.32 -6.41 8.46
CA VAL A 168 13.47 -6.18 7.59
C VAL A 168 14.65 -6.94 8.17
N LYS A 169 14.94 -8.10 7.59
CA LYS A 169 16.17 -8.83 7.84
C LYS A 169 17.18 -8.51 6.74
N ARG A 170 18.46 -8.80 6.97
CA ARG A 170 19.58 -8.43 6.08
C ARG A 170 19.33 -8.59 4.57
N ARG A 171 18.69 -9.67 4.12
CA ARG A 171 18.40 -9.95 2.70
C ARG A 171 16.94 -10.34 2.46
N GLN A 172 16.05 -10.04 3.41
CA GLN A 172 14.67 -10.48 3.38
C GLN A 172 13.76 -9.39 3.91
N PHE A 173 12.69 -9.13 3.17
CA PHE A 173 11.55 -8.37 3.65
C PHE A 173 10.44 -9.39 3.90
N LEU A 174 10.17 -9.68 5.18
CA LEU A 174 9.15 -10.64 5.60
C LEU A 174 7.87 -9.88 5.91
N VAL A 175 6.74 -10.42 5.44
CA VAL A 175 5.40 -9.90 5.75
C VAL A 175 4.62 -11.05 6.38
N GLU A 176 4.18 -10.87 7.62
CA GLU A 176 3.61 -11.91 8.46
C GLU A 176 2.28 -11.45 9.05
N HIS A 177 1.42 -12.40 9.39
CA HIS A 177 0.18 -12.12 10.09
C HIS A 177 0.50 -11.71 11.52
N LEU A 178 -0.15 -10.66 12.02
CA LEU A 178 -0.02 -10.29 13.42
C LEU A 178 -0.77 -11.31 14.27
N HIS A 179 -0.04 -12.13 14.99
CA HIS A 179 -0.64 -13.03 15.97
C HIS A 179 -0.73 -12.31 17.30
N LEU A 180 -1.94 -12.30 17.89
CA LEU A 180 -2.06 -11.90 19.29
C LEU A 180 -1.18 -12.83 20.13
N PRO A 181 -0.45 -12.31 21.13
CA PRO A 181 0.23 -13.14 22.10
C PRO A 181 -0.76 -14.16 22.63
N PRO A 182 -0.37 -15.44 22.78
CA PRO A 182 -1.23 -16.42 23.41
C PRO A 182 -1.68 -15.85 24.74
N CYS A 183 -3.00 -15.74 24.94
CA CYS A 183 -3.57 -15.17 26.16
C CYS A 183 -2.94 -15.90 27.35
N LEU A 184 -2.33 -15.17 28.27
CA LEU A 184 -1.92 -15.69 29.57
C LEU A 184 -3.20 -15.93 30.40
N SER A 185 -3.95 -16.97 30.07
CA SER A 185 -5.16 -17.33 30.79
C SER A 185 -5.15 -18.83 31.06
N ASP A 186 -4.35 -19.23 32.04
CA ASP A 186 -4.57 -20.47 32.81
C ASP A 186 -3.96 -20.46 34.23
N THR A 187 -3.55 -19.30 34.76
CA THR A 187 -3.11 -19.20 36.18
C THR A 187 -3.68 -18.01 36.95
N ALA A 188 -4.74 -17.36 36.46
CA ALA A 188 -5.62 -16.59 37.34
C ALA A 188 -6.51 -17.58 38.11
N SER A 189 -5.98 -18.04 39.25
CA SER A 189 -6.66 -18.77 40.32
C SER A 189 -8.18 -18.67 40.23
N ARG A 190 -8.84 -19.79 39.92
CA ARG A 190 -10.26 -19.99 40.21
C ARG A 190 -10.44 -19.88 41.72
N SER A 191 -10.67 -18.67 42.23
CA SER A 191 -11.24 -18.51 43.56
C SER A 191 -12.61 -19.16 43.50
N THR A 192 -12.79 -20.20 44.31
CA THR A 192 -14.06 -20.89 44.51
C THR A 192 -15.03 -19.90 45.17
N MET A 193 -15.72 -19.11 44.35
CA MET A 193 -16.98 -18.48 44.72
C MET A 193 -18.08 -19.21 43.95
N PRO A 194 -19.11 -19.75 44.62
CA PRO A 194 -20.16 -20.49 43.93
C PRO A 194 -20.94 -19.57 43.00
N GLU A 195 -21.01 -19.95 41.72
CA GLU A 195 -21.78 -19.28 40.68
C GLU A 195 -23.28 -19.28 41.02
N SER A 196 -23.85 -18.08 41.18
CA SER A 196 -25.29 -17.86 41.07
C SER A 196 -25.64 -17.73 39.59
N ILE A 197 -26.31 -18.75 39.06
CA ILE A 197 -26.82 -18.80 37.69
C ILE A 197 -27.99 -17.82 37.58
N LEU A 198 -27.77 -16.66 36.95
CA LEU A 198 -28.86 -15.80 36.47
C LEU A 198 -29.12 -16.11 34.99
N SER A 199 -29.97 -17.12 34.79
CA SER A 199 -30.70 -17.38 33.54
C SER A 199 -31.62 -16.20 33.23
N GLY A 200 -31.54 -15.68 32.00
CA GLY A 200 -32.38 -14.59 31.51
C GLY A 200 -33.88 -14.90 31.62
N SER A 201 -34.60 -14.07 32.36
CA SER A 201 -36.06 -14.03 32.36
C SER A 201 -36.54 -13.04 31.28
N GLN A 202 -37.33 -13.54 30.33
CA GLN A 202 -38.00 -12.72 29.32
C GLN A 202 -38.94 -11.68 29.96
N PRO A 203 -39.14 -10.50 29.33
CA PRO A 203 -40.13 -9.54 29.81
C PRO A 203 -41.55 -10.05 29.47
N LYS A 204 -42.36 -10.31 30.51
CA LYS A 204 -43.81 -10.49 30.36
C LYS A 204 -44.46 -9.16 29.98
N LEU A 205 -45.12 -9.15 28.83
CA LEU A 205 -46.03 -8.10 28.38
C LEU A 205 -47.21 -8.05 29.36
N SER A 206 -47.41 -6.92 30.06
CA SER A 206 -48.60 -6.72 30.89
C SER A 206 -49.70 -6.06 30.07
N GLU A 207 -50.72 -6.84 29.71
CA GLU A 207 -52.02 -6.34 29.28
C GLU A 207 -52.70 -5.62 30.45
N LYS A 208 -53.12 -4.37 30.24
CA LYS A 208 -54.09 -3.70 31.11
C LYS A 208 -55.50 -3.95 30.57
N PRO A 209 -56.48 -4.38 31.39
CA PRO A 209 -57.86 -4.30 31.00
C PRO A 209 -58.35 -2.84 31.11
N ALA A 210 -59.25 -2.47 30.21
CA ALA A 210 -59.96 -1.21 30.20
C ALA A 210 -61.07 -1.23 31.26
N ASP A 211 -61.12 -0.21 32.11
CA ASP A 211 -62.29 0.09 32.92
C ASP A 211 -63.08 1.22 32.23
N PHE A 212 -64.40 1.00 32.18
CA PHE A 212 -65.45 1.87 31.66
C PHE A 212 -65.63 3.15 32.49
#